data_AF-A0A7H4PPJ5-F1
#
_entry.id   AF-A0A7H4PPJ5-F1
#
_cell.length_a   1.000
_cell.length_b   1.000
_cell.length_c   1.000
_cell.angle_alpha   90.00
_cell.angle_beta   90.00
_cell.angle_gamma   90.00
#
_symmetry.space_group_name_H-M   'P 1'
#
loop_
_entity.id
_entity.type
_entity.pdbx_description
1 polymer ?
#
loop_
_entity_poly.entity_id
_entity_poly.type
_entity_poly.pdbx_seq_one_letter_code
_entity_poly.pdbx_strand_id
1 'polypeptide(L)'
;MNYGEITRQLIAGLQTHDNFSLQLGTVVRRFKRNADKSWSVTLADANNRHQKRVIRAKFIFIGAGGAALTLLQETGIPQAKEYAGFPVGGQFLVL
;
A
#
# COMPACT_ATOMS: atom_id res chain seq x y z
N MET A 1 -23.40 -0.88 10.24
CA MET A 1 -22.14 -0.33 10.77
C MET A 1 -21.32 0.25 9.62
N ASN A 2 -20.79 1.47 9.72
CA ASN A 2 -20.07 2.12 8.62
C ASN A 2 -18.56 2.19 8.93
N TYR A 3 -17.84 1.12 8.58
CA TYR A 3 -16.40 1.04 8.76
C TYR A 3 -15.64 2.08 7.91
N GLY A 4 -16.22 2.52 6.80
CA GLY A 4 -15.64 3.55 5.93
C GLY A 4 -15.53 4.91 6.62
N GLU A 5 -16.51 5.29 7.44
CA GLU A 5 -16.45 6.54 8.21
C GLU A 5 -15.37 6.50 9.29
N ILE A 6 -15.20 5.36 9.96
CA ILE A 6 -14.14 5.20 10.97
C ILE A 6 -12.77 5.43 10.33
N THR A 7 -12.52 4.81 9.17
CA THR A 7 -11.26 5.03 8.43
C THR A 7 -11.07 6.50 8.02
N ARG A 8 -12.13 7.17 7.55
CA ARG A 8 -12.07 8.60 7.19
C ARG A 8 -11.73 9.48 8.40
N GLN A 9 -12.34 9.24 9.55
CA GLN A 9 -12.05 9.99 10.78
C GLN A 9 -10.61 9.79 11.25
N LEU A 10 -10.09 8.56 11.19
CA LEU A 10 -8.68 8.28 11.52
C LEU A 10 -7.72 9.02 10.60
N ILE A 11 -7.97 8.98 9.29
CA ILE A 11 -7.16 9.71 8.30
C ILE A 11 -7.25 11.23 8.53
N ALA A 12 -8.44 11.76 8.80
CA ALA A 12 -8.62 13.18 9.09
C ALA A 12 -7.80 13.63 10.32
N GLY A 13 -7.72 12.79 11.36
CA GLY A 13 -6.85 13.02 12.50
C GLY A 13 -5.36 13.09 12.11
N LEU A 14 -4.89 12.14 11.28
CA LEU A 14 -3.51 12.12 10.80
C LEU A 14 -3.15 13.30 9.91
N GLN A 15 -4.10 13.80 9.12
CA GLN A 15 -3.90 14.95 8.23
C GLN A 15 -3.66 16.27 8.98
N THR A 16 -3.87 16.31 10.30
CA THR A 16 -3.55 17.49 11.12
C THR A 16 -2.03 17.63 11.39
N HIS A 17 -1.22 16.63 11.05
CA HIS A 17 0.22 16.64 11.26
C HIS A 17 0.99 16.99 9.98
N ASP A 18 1.91 17.97 10.07
CA ASP A 18 2.70 18.46 8.91
C ASP A 18 3.60 17.41 8.25
N ASN A 19 3.95 16.34 8.97
CA ASN A 19 4.79 15.25 8.48
C ASN A 19 4.01 14.07 7.89
N PHE A 20 2.69 14.21 7.75
CA PHE A 20 1.84 13.21 7.12
C PHE A 20 1.39 13.67 5.74
N SER A 21 1.41 12.77 4.76
CA SER A 21 0.86 13.03 3.44
C SER A 21 0.01 11.84 2.98
N LEU A 22 -1.17 12.15 2.45
CA LEU A 22 -2.08 11.17 1.87
C LEU A 22 -2.08 11.30 0.36
N GLN A 23 -1.91 10.18 -0.33
CA GLN A 23 -1.96 10.12 -1.80
C GLN A 23 -2.98 9.07 -2.23
N LEU A 24 -4.19 9.55 -2.58
CA LEU A 24 -5.25 8.73 -3.15
C LEU A 24 -5.08 8.65 -4.68
N GLY A 25 -5.78 7.72 -5.32
CA GLY A 25 -5.67 7.51 -6.78
C GLY A 25 -4.26 7.14 -7.24
N THR A 26 -3.40 6.67 -6.33
CA THR A 26 -2.00 6.33 -6.60
C THR A 26 -1.78 4.85 -6.37
N VAL A 27 -1.21 4.15 -7.35
CA VAL A 27 -0.96 2.71 -7.30
C VAL A 27 0.54 2.44 -7.29
N VAL A 28 0.99 1.61 -6.35
CA VAL A 28 2.37 1.11 -6.32
C VAL A 28 2.56 0.07 -7.43
N ARG A 29 3.63 0.22 -8.22
CA ARG A 29 3.92 -0.64 -9.37
C ARG A 29 5.20 -1.45 -9.24
N ARG A 30 6.18 -0.97 -8.48
CA ARG A 30 7.48 -1.64 -8.34
C ARG A 30 8.20 -1.18 -7.09
N PHE A 31 8.92 -2.12 -6.49
CA PHE A 31 9.90 -1.84 -5.45
C PHE A 31 11.31 -2.11 -5.97
N LYS A 32 12.28 -1.29 -5.54
CA LYS A 32 13.70 -1.55 -5.74
C LYS A 32 14.44 -1.22 -4.46
N ARG A 33 15.18 -2.19 -3.92
CA ARG A 33 16.10 -1.94 -2.81
C ARG A 33 17.35 -1.24 -3.32
N ASN A 34 17.72 -0.15 -2.67
CA ASN A 34 18.92 0.64 -2.99
C ASN A 34 20.12 0.11 -2.18
N ALA A 35 21.34 0.49 -2.59
CA ALA A 35 22.58 0.06 -1.92
C ALA A 35 22.67 0.53 -0.46
N ASP A 36 22.12 1.70 -0.15
CA ASP A 36 22.01 2.26 1.20
C ASP A 36 20.89 1.62 2.06
N LYS A 37 20.31 0.52 1.58
CA LYS A 37 19.17 -0.19 2.19
C LYS A 37 17.87 0.62 2.23
N SER A 38 17.79 1.80 1.61
CA SER A 38 16.50 2.46 1.36
C SER A 38 15.75 1.79 0.19
N TRP A 39 14.54 2.26 -0.08
CA TRP A 39 13.68 1.78 -1.15
C TRP A 39 13.40 2.89 -2.15
N SER A 40 13.46 2.54 -3.42
CA SER A 40 12.85 3.31 -4.50
C SER A 40 11.52 2.65 -4.87
N VAL A 41 10.42 3.39 -4.73
CA VAL A 41 9.06 2.90 -5.00
C VAL A 41 8.52 3.60 -6.23
N THR A 42 8.18 2.83 -7.26
CA THR A 42 7.54 3.37 -8.47
C THR A 42 6.04 3.42 -8.26
N LEU A 43 5.48 4.61 -8.42
CA LEU A 43 4.07 4.92 -8.32
C LEU A 43 3.53 5.27 -9.70
N ALA A 44 2.25 5.00 -9.93
CA ALA A 44 1.51 5.48 -11.09
C ALA A 44 0.14 6.00 -10.66
N ASP A 45 -0.44 6.90 -11.46
CA ASP A 45 -1.84 7.27 -11.30
C ASP A 45 -2.74 6.06 -11.58
N ALA A 46 -3.83 5.93 -10.82
CA ALA A 46 -4.78 4.82 -10.94
C ALA A 46 -5.47 4.81 -12.30
N ASN A 47 -5.75 6.00 -12.84
CA ASN A 47 -6.42 6.22 -14.12
C ASN A 47 -5.42 6.36 -15.28
N ASN A 48 -4.14 6.70 -15.01
CA ASN A 48 -3.10 6.79 -16.03
C ASN A 48 -1.81 6.04 -15.64
N ARG A 49 -1.65 4.83 -16.16
CA ARG A 49 -0.49 3.96 -15.89
C ARG A 49 0.82 4.44 -16.54
N HIS A 50 0.76 5.38 -17.48
CA HIS A 50 1.94 5.91 -18.17
C HIS A 50 2.61 7.03 -17.38
N GLN A 51 1.85 7.74 -16.54
CA GLN A 51 2.41 8.76 -15.67
C GLN A 51 3.00 8.11 -14.42
N LYS A 52 4.29 7.80 -14.49
CA LYS A 52 5.04 7.17 -13.39
C LYS A 52 5.91 8.19 -12.67
N ARG A 53 6.03 8.05 -11.36
CA ARG A 53 7.02 8.75 -10.55
C ARG A 53 7.64 7.82 -9.52
N VAL A 54 8.82 8.18 -9.03
CA VAL A 54 9.56 7.40 -8.04
C VAL A 54 9.67 8.20 -6.75
N ILE A 55 9.40 7.55 -5.62
CA ILE A 55 9.67 8.10 -4.29
C ILE A 55 10.72 7.26 -3.58
N ARG A 56 11.42 7.87 -2.61
CA ARG A 56 12.35 7.17 -1.73
C ARG A 56 11.76 6.99 -0.34
N ALA A 57 11.93 5.80 0.23
CA ALA A 57 11.48 5.48 1.57
C ALA A 57 12.55 4.69 2.33
N LYS A 58 12.78 5.00 3.61
CA LYS A 58 13.68 4.20 4.45
C LYS A 58 13.02 2.89 4.87
N PHE A 59 11.72 2.94 5.15
CA PHE A 59 10.90 1.82 5.59
C PHE A 59 9.59 1.77 4.80
N ILE A 60 9.05 0.57 4.60
CA ILE A 60 7.79 0.35 3.90
C ILE A 60 6.92 -0.55 4.77
N PHE A 61 5.67 -0.15 4.98
CA PHE A 61 4.62 -0.98 5.54
C PHE A 61 3.59 -1.30 4.46
N ILE A 62 3.26 -2.58 4.26
CA ILE A 62 2.32 -3.03 3.23
C ILE A 62 0.97 -3.37 3.89
N GLY A 63 0.07 -2.39 3.94
CA GLY A 63 -1.31 -2.54 4.44
C GLY A 63 -2.35 -2.66 3.33
N ALA A 64 -2.10 -3.48 2.30
CA ALA A 64 -2.91 -3.50 1.07
C ALA A 64 -4.06 -4.52 1.06
N GLY A 65 -4.50 -4.99 2.23
CA GLY A 65 -5.54 -6.03 2.35
C GLY A 65 -5.19 -7.28 1.54
N GLY A 66 -6.12 -7.76 0.71
CA GLY A 66 -5.92 -8.95 -0.13
C GLY A 66 -4.75 -8.85 -1.11
N ALA A 67 -4.27 -7.65 -1.45
CA ALA A 67 -3.13 -7.44 -2.33
C ALA A 67 -1.77 -7.41 -1.61
N ALA A 68 -1.75 -7.56 -0.27
CA ALA A 68 -0.53 -7.41 0.52
C ALA A 68 0.55 -8.42 0.13
N LEU A 69 0.20 -9.69 -0.08
CA LEU A 69 1.16 -10.73 -0.47
C LEU A 69 1.76 -10.45 -1.85
N THR A 70 0.95 -10.06 -2.82
CA THR A 70 1.43 -9.72 -4.17
C THR A 70 2.45 -8.59 -4.11
N LEU A 71 2.17 -7.52 -3.36
CA LEU A 71 3.12 -6.42 -3.19
C LEU A 71 4.37 -6.84 -2.40
N LEU A 72 4.24 -7.75 -1.43
CA LEU A 72 5.38 -8.30 -0.70
C LEU A 72 6.28 -9.10 -1.63
N GLN A 73 5.72 -9.94 -2.49
CA GLN A 73 6.47 -10.73 -3.49
C GLN A 73 7.18 -9.83 -4.50
N GLU A 74 6.55 -8.73 -4.93
CA GLU A 74 7.16 -7.69 -5.79
C GLU A 74 8.41 -7.03 -5.16
N THR A 75 8.63 -7.14 -3.85
CA THR A 75 9.85 -6.61 -3.22
C THR A 75 11.09 -7.45 -3.54
N GLY A 76 10.92 -8.71 -3.94
CA GLY A 76 12.00 -9.64 -4.25
C GLY A 76 12.86 -10.05 -3.04
N ILE A 77 12.46 -9.70 -1.81
CA ILE A 77 13.18 -10.15 -0.61
C ILE A 77 13.01 -11.67 -0.43
N PRO A 78 14.03 -12.40 0.05
CA PRO A 78 13.96 -13.85 0.19
C PRO A 78 12.76 -14.32 1.03
N GLN A 79 12.46 -13.62 2.12
CA GLN A 79 11.39 -13.92 3.05
C GLN A 79 10.01 -13.89 2.38
N ALA A 80 9.81 -13.08 1.34
CA ALA A 80 8.53 -12.99 0.64
C ALA A 80 8.10 -14.33 0.00
N LYS A 81 9.05 -15.23 -0.28
CA LYS A 81 8.80 -16.57 -0.84
C LYS A 81 8.24 -17.55 0.20
N GLU A 82 8.44 -17.28 1.48
CA GLU A 82 8.02 -18.15 2.58
C GLU A 82 6.56 -17.89 3.00
N TYR A 83 5.95 -16.80 2.51
CA TYR A 83 4.58 -16.44 2.81
C TYR A 83 3.62 -16.86 1.70
N ALA A 84 2.48 -17.39 2.11
CA ALA A 84 1.33 -17.68 1.26
C ALA A 84 0.09 -16.96 1.80
N GLY A 85 -0.87 -16.71 0.92
CA GLY A 85 -2.12 -16.03 1.24
C GLY A 85 -3.25 -17.02 1.10
N PHE A 86 -4.07 -17.16 2.14
CA PHE A 86 -5.30 -17.93 2.08
C PHE A 86 -6.49 -16.96 2.01
N PRO A 87 -7.07 -16.72 0.82
CA PRO A 87 -8.17 -15.77 0.67
C PRO A 87 -9.45 -16.35 1.29
N VAL A 88 -10.03 -15.63 2.24
CA VAL A 88 -11.32 -15.98 2.85
C VAL A 88 -12.34 -14.91 2.48
N GLY A 89 -13.44 -15.34 1.85
CA GLY A 89 -14.57 -14.47 1.56
C GLY A 89 -15.56 -14.40 2.72
N GLY A 90 -16.18 -13.24 2.90
CA GLY A 90 -17.31 -13.05 3.80
C GLY A 90 -18.40 -12.26 3.07
N GLN A 91 -19.66 -12.55 3.40
CA GLN A 91 -20.80 -11.81 2.87
C GLN A 91 -21.60 -11.24 4.03
N PHE A 92 -22.10 -10.03 3.86
CA PHE A 92 -23.02 -9.41 4.80
C PHE A 92 -24.44 -9.64 4.30
N LEU A 93 -25.29 -10.25 5.13
CA LEU A 93 -26.73 -10.23 4.93
C LEU A 93 -27.26 -8.92 5.51
N VAL A 94 -28.06 -8.19 4.73
CA VAL A 94 -28.74 -6.98 5.18
C VAL A 94 -30.24 -7.23 5.01
N LEU A 95 -31.00 -7.13 6.10
CA LEU A 95 -32.46 -7.24 6.14
C LEU A 95 -33.11 -5.89 5.82
#